data_AF-A0AAX4HBE7-F1
#
_entry.id   AF-A0AAX4HBE7-F1
#
_cell.length_a   1.000
_cell.length_b   1.000
_cell.length_c   1.000
_cell.angle_alpha   90.00
_cell.angle_beta   90.00
_cell.angle_gamma   90.00
#
_symmetry.space_group_name_H-M   'P 1'
#
loop_
_entity.id
_entity.type
_entity.pdbx_description
1 polymer ?
#
loop_
_entity_poly.entity_id
_entity_poly.type
_entity_poly.pdbx_seq_one_letter_code
_entity_poly.pdbx_strand_id
1 'polypeptide(L)'
;MNHGDNFILSVQGAGFNGSYNIPPTSTGVIIYVNRDNDNTYEYVAEPLRFGVLPEWAKPKDLLPVKKGSGLGASYSREVQAQQAKLFNCRRETLSQPKSVWTQPRAHKRCVVPITGYFEWLTTKSGEKTPYYVHSDKPLLFLAGLYAHNTNYNKTDLVSHSQEYFSSFSIVTGPATGEDKNDLKWLHSRKPIFIKEFSKEWYLWLDPKGGWDDSLLECLNTDTNPVYEELKWHIVSNTVGNPKNHSQEVIKEVKVKQKSISSFFSPKKRTAAPKEESEGNVKGEGVKKEEKKDTMNIMNFVSNTKSRRTDNMYGELGDGSLPIAKRVKLEHQGSETAFREDLDDADEEDV
;
A
#
# COMPACT_ATOMS: atom_id res chain seq x y z
N MET A 1 -27.02 -25.52 5.05
CA MET A 1 -25.91 -26.43 4.68
C MET A 1 -24.62 -25.64 4.84
N ASN A 2 -23.62 -26.22 5.52
CA ASN A 2 -22.31 -25.57 5.73
C ASN A 2 -21.53 -25.57 4.41
N HIS A 3 -21.67 -24.51 3.60
CA HIS A 3 -20.73 -24.20 2.52
C HIS A 3 -19.58 -23.38 3.11
N GLY A 4 -18.73 -24.06 3.88
CA GLY A 4 -17.40 -23.58 4.20
C GLY A 4 -16.50 -23.78 2.99
N ASP A 5 -16.83 -23.12 1.87
CA ASP A 5 -16.00 -23.16 0.67
C ASP A 5 -14.77 -22.29 0.95
N ASN A 6 -13.69 -22.95 1.40
CA ASN A 6 -12.40 -22.30 1.56
C ASN A 6 -11.95 -21.78 0.19
N PHE A 7 -11.96 -20.46 0.01
CA PHE A 7 -11.38 -19.79 -1.15
C PHE A 7 -9.86 -20.01 -1.17
N ILE A 8 -9.38 -21.04 -1.86
CA ILE A 8 -7.95 -21.30 -2.03
C ILE A 8 -7.46 -20.54 -3.26
N LEU A 9 -6.90 -19.34 -3.04
CA LEU A 9 -6.21 -18.57 -4.07
C LEU A 9 -4.74 -19.03 -4.18
N SER A 10 -4.44 -19.92 -5.12
CA SER A 10 -3.05 -20.32 -5.40
C SER A 10 -2.41 -19.41 -6.46
N VAL A 11 -1.80 -18.30 -6.03
CA VAL A 11 -1.06 -17.36 -6.90
C VAL A 11 0.40 -17.74 -7.13
N GLN A 12 0.85 -18.89 -6.62
CA GLN A 12 2.24 -19.34 -6.73
C GLN A 12 2.66 -19.61 -8.19
N GLY A 13 1.69 -19.93 -9.06
CA GLY A 13 1.87 -20.01 -10.51
C GLY A 13 1.95 -18.66 -11.23
N ALA A 14 1.52 -17.57 -10.57
CA ALA A 14 1.50 -16.21 -11.12
C ALA A 14 2.80 -15.42 -10.87
N GLY A 15 3.86 -16.05 -10.33
CA GLY A 15 5.13 -15.38 -10.06
C GLY A 15 5.09 -14.38 -8.89
N PHE A 16 4.04 -14.41 -8.06
CA PHE A 16 3.94 -13.57 -6.88
C PHE A 16 4.46 -14.28 -5.63
N ASN A 17 5.48 -13.69 -5.00
CA ASN A 17 5.92 -14.08 -3.66
C ASN A 17 5.21 -13.20 -2.63
N GLY A 18 4.42 -13.82 -1.75
CA GLY A 18 3.74 -13.11 -0.67
C GLY A 18 4.71 -12.35 0.25
N SER A 19 4.22 -11.27 0.84
CA SER A 19 4.97 -10.44 1.80
C SER A 19 4.04 -9.99 2.91
N TYR A 20 4.52 -9.98 4.15
CA TYR A 20 3.80 -9.40 5.29
C TYR A 20 3.85 -7.87 5.32
N ASN A 21 4.60 -7.24 4.40
CA ASN A 21 4.75 -5.79 4.28
C ASN A 21 4.80 -5.39 2.81
N ILE A 22 3.67 -4.93 2.27
CA ILE A 22 3.49 -4.54 0.88
C ILE A 22 3.30 -3.01 0.84
N PRO A 23 4.36 -2.22 0.59
CA PRO A 23 4.23 -0.76 0.48
C PRO A 23 3.65 -0.35 -0.88
N PRO A 24 3.17 0.91 -1.03
CA PRO A 24 2.99 1.51 -2.36
C PRO A 24 4.27 1.35 -3.20
N THR A 25 4.10 1.26 -4.52
CA THR A 25 5.18 0.98 -5.49
C THR A 25 5.81 -0.41 -5.38
N SER A 26 5.26 -1.32 -4.58
CA SER A 26 5.60 -2.75 -4.67
C SER A 26 4.61 -3.49 -5.57
N THR A 27 4.70 -4.81 -5.63
CA THR A 27 3.76 -5.65 -6.35
C THR A 27 2.76 -6.23 -5.35
N GLY A 28 1.48 -6.24 -5.70
CA GLY A 28 0.42 -6.93 -4.98
C GLY A 28 -0.43 -7.74 -5.95
N VAL A 29 -1.27 -8.63 -5.44
CA VAL A 29 -2.21 -9.39 -6.27
C VAL A 29 -3.55 -8.69 -6.29
N ILE A 30 -4.19 -8.66 -7.45
CA ILE A 30 -5.59 -8.30 -7.59
C ILE A 30 -6.37 -9.47 -8.18
N ILE A 31 -7.69 -9.44 -8.00
CA ILE A 31 -8.65 -10.33 -8.66
C ILE A 31 -9.66 -9.47 -9.39
N TYR A 32 -9.92 -9.75 -10.65
CA TYR A 32 -10.99 -9.13 -11.44
C TYR A 32 -11.71 -10.19 -12.26
N VAL A 33 -12.88 -9.84 -12.79
CA VAL A 33 -13.60 -10.72 -13.71
C VAL A 33 -13.36 -10.24 -15.13
N ASN A 34 -12.89 -11.13 -15.98
CA ASN A 34 -12.84 -10.93 -17.42
C ASN A 34 -14.03 -11.61 -18.08
N ARG A 35 -14.45 -11.09 -19.24
CA ARG A 35 -15.41 -11.76 -20.11
C ARG A 35 -14.73 -12.05 -21.43
N ASP A 36 -14.67 -13.32 -21.79
CA ASP A 36 -14.17 -13.71 -23.11
C ASP A 36 -15.24 -13.47 -24.19
N ASN A 37 -14.83 -13.52 -25.45
CA ASN A 37 -15.69 -13.32 -26.63
C ASN A 37 -16.88 -14.28 -26.66
N ASP A 38 -16.77 -15.46 -26.03
CA ASP A 38 -17.82 -16.46 -25.93
C ASP A 38 -18.79 -16.21 -24.76
N ASN A 39 -18.76 -15.01 -24.16
CA ASN A 39 -19.57 -14.61 -22.99
C ASN A 39 -19.27 -15.35 -21.68
N THR A 40 -18.20 -16.12 -21.63
CA THR A 40 -17.77 -16.78 -20.41
C THR A 40 -17.12 -15.77 -19.46
N TYR A 41 -17.59 -15.77 -18.21
CA TYR A 41 -16.99 -14.98 -17.13
C TYR A 41 -15.88 -15.79 -16.46
N GLU A 42 -14.72 -15.16 -16.27
CA GLU A 42 -13.55 -15.79 -15.67
C GLU A 42 -12.97 -14.87 -14.59
N TYR A 43 -12.79 -15.41 -13.39
CA TYR A 43 -11.96 -14.74 -12.38
C TYR A 43 -10.49 -14.85 -12.77
N VAL A 44 -9.84 -13.69 -12.85
CA VAL A 44 -8.43 -13.54 -13.18
C VAL A 44 -7.70 -12.98 -11.97
N ALA A 45 -6.71 -13.72 -11.48
CA ALA A 45 -5.79 -13.27 -10.43
C ALA A 45 -4.43 -12.92 -11.03
N GLU A 46 -3.98 -11.68 -10.86
CA GLU A 46 -2.73 -11.19 -11.47
C GLU A 46 -1.93 -10.28 -10.51
N PRO A 47 -0.58 -10.39 -10.51
CA PRO A 47 0.28 -9.47 -9.77
C PRO A 47 0.45 -8.14 -10.52
N LEU A 48 0.07 -7.04 -9.89
CA LEU A 48 0.15 -5.69 -10.44
C LEU A 48 0.95 -4.77 -9.53
N ARG A 49 1.44 -3.65 -10.10
CA ARG A 49 2.16 -2.63 -9.35
C ARG A 49 1.20 -1.78 -8.53
N PHE A 50 1.44 -1.64 -7.23
CA PHE A 50 0.58 -0.88 -6.33
C PHE A 50 0.83 0.63 -6.47
N GLY A 51 -0.19 1.39 -6.83
CA GLY A 51 -0.10 2.77 -7.33
C GLY A 51 -0.40 2.81 -8.81
N VAL A 52 -1.60 3.27 -9.18
CA VAL A 52 -2.04 3.21 -10.58
C VAL A 52 -1.25 4.19 -11.46
N LEU A 53 -0.88 3.73 -12.64
CA LEU A 53 -0.42 4.53 -13.76
C LEU A 53 -1.55 4.55 -14.81
N PRO A 54 -2.25 5.69 -14.99
CA PRO A 54 -3.41 5.77 -15.88
C PRO A 54 -3.07 5.40 -17.32
N GLU A 55 -4.01 4.83 -18.08
CA GLU A 55 -3.75 4.34 -19.45
C GLU A 55 -3.28 5.44 -20.42
N TRP A 56 -3.75 6.68 -20.24
CA TRP A 56 -3.36 7.82 -21.06
C TRP A 56 -1.95 8.37 -20.73
N ALA A 57 -1.35 7.96 -19.62
CA ALA A 57 -0.03 8.44 -19.23
C ALA A 57 1.05 7.91 -20.18
N LYS A 58 2.01 8.75 -20.55
CA LYS A 58 3.12 8.42 -21.46
C LYS A 58 4.47 8.76 -20.82
N PRO A 59 5.53 8.00 -21.12
CA PRO A 59 6.88 8.35 -20.69
C PRO A 59 7.25 9.75 -21.21
N LYS A 60 7.68 10.65 -20.34
CA LYS A 60 8.14 11.99 -20.77
C LYS A 60 9.54 11.95 -21.37
N ASP A 61 10.40 11.10 -20.83
CA ASP A 61 11.81 11.01 -21.21
C ASP A 61 12.32 9.58 -21.02
N LEU A 62 12.83 8.99 -22.11
CA LEU A 62 13.39 7.63 -22.14
C LEU A 62 14.89 7.60 -21.81
N LEU A 63 15.54 8.75 -21.62
CA LEU A 63 16.98 8.84 -21.40
C LEU A 63 17.38 8.37 -19.98
N PRO A 64 18.60 7.81 -19.82
CA PRO A 64 19.14 7.49 -18.51
C PRO A 64 19.49 8.74 -17.67
N VAL A 65 19.22 8.66 -16.37
CA VAL A 65 19.60 9.61 -15.31
C VAL A 65 20.45 8.91 -14.24
N LYS A 66 21.35 9.64 -13.58
CA LYS A 66 22.16 9.07 -12.48
C LYS A 66 21.30 8.77 -11.25
N LYS A 67 21.55 7.62 -10.61
CA LYS A 67 20.95 7.17 -9.34
C LYS A 67 22.05 6.60 -8.43
N GLY A 68 22.44 7.36 -7.41
CA GLY A 68 23.58 6.98 -6.56
C GLY A 68 24.85 6.81 -7.40
N SER A 69 25.50 5.65 -7.30
CA SER A 69 26.65 5.28 -8.14
C SER A 69 26.27 4.71 -9.53
N GLY A 70 24.98 4.55 -9.85
CA GLY A 70 24.50 3.91 -11.09
C GLY A 70 23.72 4.85 -12.03
N LEU A 71 23.24 4.28 -13.15
CA LEU A 71 22.32 4.89 -14.11
C LEU A 71 20.96 4.19 -14.04
N GLY A 72 19.86 4.91 -14.23
CA GLY A 72 18.51 4.36 -14.39
C GLY A 72 17.65 5.30 -15.25
N ALA A 73 16.50 4.88 -15.77
CA ALA A 73 15.75 5.74 -16.70
C ALA A 73 15.05 6.95 -16.03
N SER A 74 14.94 8.07 -16.76
CA SER A 74 14.29 9.30 -16.30
C SER A 74 12.81 9.07 -15.95
N TYR A 75 12.09 8.32 -16.80
CA TYR A 75 10.68 7.99 -16.57
C TYR A 75 10.41 7.22 -15.26
N SER A 76 11.40 6.49 -14.73
CA SER A 76 11.18 5.69 -13.51
C SER A 76 10.83 6.60 -12.32
N ARG A 77 11.36 7.83 -12.27
CA ARG A 77 11.06 8.79 -11.19
C ARG A 77 9.66 9.36 -11.29
N GLU A 78 9.21 9.73 -12.50
CA GLU A 78 7.85 10.24 -12.67
C GLU A 78 6.81 9.16 -12.41
N VAL A 79 7.07 7.91 -12.82
CA VAL A 79 6.16 6.79 -12.54
C VAL A 79 6.07 6.58 -11.05
N GLN A 80 7.19 6.46 -10.33
CA GLN A 80 7.17 6.33 -8.87
C GLN A 80 6.44 7.48 -8.18
N ALA A 81 6.63 8.72 -8.65
CA ALA A 81 5.93 9.88 -8.10
C ALA A 81 4.42 9.85 -8.36
N GLN A 82 3.97 9.30 -9.49
CA GLN A 82 2.55 9.08 -9.77
C GLN A 82 1.99 7.94 -8.91
N GLN A 83 2.67 6.80 -8.85
CA GLN A 83 2.26 5.65 -8.05
C GLN A 83 2.12 6.01 -6.57
N ALA A 84 3.06 6.79 -6.02
CA ALA A 84 3.01 7.28 -4.64
C ALA A 84 1.86 8.27 -4.37
N LYS A 85 1.22 8.83 -5.40
CA LYS A 85 0.04 9.70 -5.26
C LYS A 85 -1.27 8.97 -5.52
N LEU A 86 -1.24 7.92 -6.35
CA LEU A 86 -2.40 7.22 -6.89
C LEU A 86 -2.52 5.78 -6.38
N PHE A 87 -1.89 5.44 -5.24
CA PHE A 87 -2.07 4.15 -4.59
C PHE A 87 -3.42 4.03 -3.88
N ASN A 88 -4.02 5.15 -3.48
CA ASN A 88 -5.39 5.19 -2.97
C ASN A 88 -6.28 6.05 -3.87
N CYS A 89 -7.50 5.58 -4.11
CA CYS A 89 -8.62 6.31 -4.67
C CYS A 89 -9.60 6.65 -3.55
N ARG A 90 -10.10 7.89 -3.48
CA ARG A 90 -11.18 8.24 -2.55
C ARG A 90 -12.52 7.94 -3.22
N ARG A 91 -13.44 7.21 -2.57
CA ARG A 91 -14.76 6.91 -3.17
C ARG A 91 -15.49 8.15 -3.67
N GLU A 92 -15.34 9.27 -2.96
CA GLU A 92 -15.97 10.56 -3.32
C GLU A 92 -15.46 11.11 -4.66
N THR A 93 -14.23 10.75 -5.05
CA THR A 93 -13.64 11.16 -6.34
C THR A 93 -14.08 10.27 -7.50
N LEU A 94 -14.75 9.15 -7.23
CA LEU A 94 -15.29 8.27 -8.25
C LEU A 94 -16.50 8.87 -8.93
N SER A 95 -17.28 9.74 -8.29
CA SER A 95 -18.42 10.41 -8.93
C SER A 95 -18.01 11.61 -9.78
N GLN A 96 -16.80 12.15 -9.57
CA GLN A 96 -16.36 13.38 -10.22
C GLN A 96 -16.12 13.18 -11.73
N PRO A 97 -16.73 14.00 -12.60
CA PRO A 97 -16.45 13.97 -14.02
C PRO A 97 -14.99 14.40 -14.27
N LYS A 98 -14.32 13.74 -15.23
CA LYS A 98 -12.94 14.06 -15.67
C LYS A 98 -11.87 13.85 -14.58
N SER A 99 -12.12 12.91 -13.67
CA SER A 99 -11.13 12.39 -12.74
C SER A 99 -10.17 11.39 -13.42
N VAL A 100 -8.99 11.17 -12.84
CA VAL A 100 -8.07 10.08 -13.22
C VAL A 100 -8.73 8.70 -13.13
N TRP A 101 -9.79 8.58 -12.33
CA TRP A 101 -10.57 7.36 -12.12
C TRP A 101 -11.70 7.16 -13.14
N THR A 102 -11.96 8.12 -14.04
CA THR A 102 -13.11 8.08 -14.96
C THR A 102 -13.10 6.84 -15.87
N GLN A 103 -11.94 6.46 -16.40
CA GLN A 103 -11.82 5.23 -17.19
C GLN A 103 -11.82 3.97 -16.31
N PRO A 104 -10.98 3.87 -15.26
CA PRO A 104 -10.96 2.66 -14.44
C PRO A 104 -12.29 2.33 -13.76
N ARG A 105 -13.04 3.33 -13.27
CA ARG A 105 -14.31 3.10 -12.58
C ARG A 105 -15.37 2.42 -13.45
N ALA A 106 -15.27 2.57 -14.77
CA ALA A 106 -16.25 2.03 -15.71
C ALA A 106 -16.04 0.54 -16.00
N HIS A 107 -14.79 0.07 -16.15
CA HIS A 107 -14.52 -1.31 -16.60
C HIS A 107 -13.26 -1.96 -16.01
N LYS A 108 -12.52 -1.27 -15.14
CA LYS A 108 -11.28 -1.77 -14.53
C LYS A 108 -11.39 -1.81 -13.02
N ARG A 109 -12.46 -2.45 -12.54
CA ARG A 109 -12.72 -2.71 -11.13
C ARG A 109 -12.14 -4.07 -10.75
N CYS A 110 -11.54 -4.13 -9.57
CA CYS A 110 -10.97 -5.35 -9.02
C CYS A 110 -11.20 -5.40 -7.51
N VAL A 111 -10.88 -6.54 -6.92
CA VAL A 111 -10.68 -6.69 -5.49
C VAL A 111 -9.24 -7.04 -5.18
N VAL A 112 -8.73 -6.59 -4.04
CA VAL A 112 -7.36 -6.83 -3.57
C VAL A 112 -7.42 -7.76 -2.36
N PRO A 113 -7.06 -9.05 -2.50
CA PRO A 113 -6.99 -9.96 -1.37
C PRO A 113 -5.84 -9.58 -0.43
N ILE A 114 -6.14 -9.48 0.87
CA ILE A 114 -5.17 -9.18 1.93
C ILE A 114 -5.45 -10.06 3.15
N THR A 115 -4.43 -10.31 3.97
CA THR A 115 -4.63 -10.89 5.32
C THR A 115 -4.96 -9.82 6.36
N GLY A 116 -4.63 -8.57 6.06
CA GLY A 116 -4.81 -7.39 6.90
C GLY A 116 -4.03 -6.21 6.35
N TYR A 117 -4.14 -5.04 6.98
CA TYR A 117 -3.44 -3.83 6.58
C TYR A 117 -2.87 -3.09 7.81
N PHE A 118 -1.92 -2.19 7.56
CA PHE A 118 -1.34 -1.35 8.61
C PHE A 118 -1.94 0.04 8.58
N GLU A 119 -2.16 0.61 9.76
CA GLU A 119 -2.54 2.02 9.90
C GLU A 119 -1.85 2.62 11.13
N TRP A 120 -1.51 3.92 11.07
CA TRP A 120 -0.75 4.59 12.12
C TRP A 120 -1.63 5.57 12.89
N LEU A 121 -1.86 5.28 14.17
CA LEU A 121 -2.42 6.27 15.09
C LEU A 121 -1.41 7.40 15.26
N THR A 122 -1.80 8.62 14.89
CA THR A 122 -0.96 9.81 15.05
C THR A 122 -1.47 10.64 16.23
N THR A 123 -0.65 10.79 17.26
CA THR A 123 -0.96 11.62 18.43
C THR A 123 -0.86 13.11 18.11
N LYS A 124 -1.38 13.98 19.00
CA LYS A 124 -1.26 15.44 18.86
C LYS A 124 0.21 15.93 18.82
N SER A 125 1.14 15.19 19.41
CA SER A 125 2.58 15.49 19.36
C SER A 125 3.26 15.00 18.08
N GLY A 126 2.54 14.31 17.19
CA GLY A 126 3.07 13.74 15.95
C GLY A 126 3.72 12.36 16.11
N GLU A 127 3.72 11.79 17.33
CA GLU A 127 4.15 10.40 17.54
C GLU A 127 3.18 9.45 16.83
N LYS A 128 3.74 8.47 16.10
CA LYS A 128 2.99 7.49 15.32
C LYS A 128 3.11 6.10 15.93
N THR A 129 1.98 5.42 16.12
CA THR A 129 1.92 4.03 16.60
C THR A 129 1.28 3.16 15.53
N PRO A 130 1.98 2.16 14.97
CA PRO A 130 1.42 1.27 13.96
C PRO A 130 0.49 0.24 14.60
N TYR A 131 -0.66 0.06 13.97
CA TYR A 131 -1.61 -1.01 14.23
C TYR A 131 -1.65 -1.92 13.01
N TYR A 132 -1.77 -3.22 13.26
CA TYR A 132 -2.17 -4.18 12.25
C TYR A 132 -3.66 -4.46 12.43
N VAL A 133 -4.43 -4.20 11.37
CA VAL A 133 -5.89 -4.40 11.31
C VAL A 133 -6.15 -5.63 10.44
N HIS A 134 -6.89 -6.61 10.96
CA HIS A 134 -7.12 -7.90 10.33
C HIS A 134 -8.46 -8.51 10.78
N SER A 135 -8.77 -9.72 10.33
CA SER A 135 -9.87 -10.53 10.90
C SER A 135 -9.38 -11.95 11.20
N ASP A 136 -10.28 -12.84 11.67
CA ASP A 136 -9.97 -14.27 11.80
C ASP A 136 -10.09 -15.03 10.47
N LYS A 137 -10.64 -14.40 9.43
CA LYS A 137 -10.72 -14.99 8.09
C LYS A 137 -9.32 -15.05 7.47
N PRO A 138 -9.05 -16.04 6.60
CA PRO A 138 -7.76 -16.14 5.93
C PRO A 138 -7.49 -14.96 4.99
N LEU A 139 -8.54 -14.40 4.39
CA LEU A 139 -8.47 -13.25 3.49
C LEU A 139 -9.61 -12.28 3.76
N LEU A 140 -9.32 -11.00 3.51
CA LEU A 140 -10.25 -9.91 3.33
C LEU A 140 -10.03 -9.34 1.92
N PHE A 141 -11.06 -8.74 1.33
CA PHE A 141 -11.00 -8.22 -0.03
C PHE A 141 -11.28 -6.72 -0.04
N LEU A 142 -10.33 -5.93 -0.54
CA LEU A 142 -10.49 -4.49 -0.67
C LEU A 142 -10.99 -4.13 -2.06
N ALA A 143 -11.94 -3.21 -2.16
CA ALA A 143 -12.31 -2.59 -3.43
C ALA A 143 -11.09 -1.94 -4.09
N GLY A 144 -10.87 -2.21 -5.36
CA GLY A 144 -9.73 -1.71 -6.12
C GLY A 144 -10.08 -1.28 -7.53
N LEU A 145 -9.20 -0.48 -8.12
CA LEU A 145 -9.21 -0.12 -9.52
C LEU A 145 -7.88 -0.48 -10.15
N TYR A 146 -7.87 -0.91 -11.41
CA TYR A 146 -6.64 -1.24 -12.11
C TYR A 146 -6.53 -0.53 -13.47
N ALA A 147 -5.35 -0.60 -14.08
CA ALA A 147 -5.08 -0.08 -15.41
C ALA A 147 -4.00 -0.90 -16.10
N HIS A 148 -4.14 -1.06 -17.42
CA HIS A 148 -3.12 -1.61 -18.30
C HIS A 148 -2.61 -0.51 -19.22
N ASN A 149 -1.40 -0.02 -18.99
CA ASN A 149 -0.83 1.05 -19.78
C ASN A 149 0.11 0.51 -20.88
N THR A 150 -0.30 0.65 -22.15
CA THR A 150 0.50 0.27 -23.32
C THR A 150 1.65 1.22 -23.63
N ASN A 151 1.57 2.49 -23.23
CA ASN A 151 2.55 3.51 -23.59
C ASN A 151 3.92 3.27 -22.95
N TYR A 152 4.00 2.38 -21.95
CA TYR A 152 5.23 1.99 -21.27
C TYR A 152 5.76 0.61 -21.72
N ASN A 153 5.16 -0.04 -22.72
CA ASN A 153 5.56 -1.40 -23.14
C ASN A 153 6.97 -1.50 -23.76
N LYS A 154 7.52 -0.40 -24.26
CA LYS A 154 8.91 -0.30 -24.77
C LYS A 154 9.91 0.18 -23.72
N THR A 155 9.52 0.20 -22.44
CA THR A 155 10.38 0.65 -21.33
C THR A 155 10.90 -0.54 -20.52
N ASP A 156 11.90 -0.30 -19.68
CA ASP A 156 12.45 -1.32 -18.76
C ASP A 156 11.48 -1.71 -17.63
N LEU A 157 10.34 -1.02 -17.49
CA LEU A 157 9.30 -1.33 -16.51
C LEU A 157 8.44 -2.53 -16.90
N VAL A 158 8.49 -2.93 -18.16
CA VAL A 158 7.69 -4.01 -18.74
C VAL A 158 8.65 -5.01 -19.33
N SER A 159 8.51 -6.29 -18.97
CA SER A 159 9.33 -7.34 -19.61
C SER A 159 9.07 -7.35 -21.12
N HIS A 160 10.06 -7.71 -21.94
CA HIS A 160 9.91 -7.82 -23.40
C HIS A 160 8.79 -8.79 -23.83
N SER A 161 8.37 -9.69 -22.93
CA SER A 161 7.26 -10.63 -23.14
C SER A 161 5.89 -10.09 -22.70
N GLN A 162 5.81 -8.86 -22.20
CA GLN A 162 4.58 -8.25 -21.69
C GLN A 162 4.14 -7.07 -22.56
N GLU A 163 2.84 -6.94 -22.77
CA GLU A 163 2.25 -5.93 -23.66
C GLU A 163 1.92 -4.61 -22.94
N TYR A 164 1.82 -4.62 -21.61
CA TYR A 164 1.33 -3.51 -20.81
C TYR A 164 2.09 -3.38 -19.48
N PHE A 165 2.21 -2.15 -18.98
CA PHE A 165 2.48 -1.89 -17.57
C PHE A 165 1.17 -1.94 -16.79
N SER A 166 1.02 -2.95 -15.94
CA SER A 166 -0.20 -3.19 -15.18
C SER A 166 -0.06 -2.69 -13.73
N SER A 167 -1.04 -1.90 -13.27
CA SER A 167 -1.01 -1.28 -11.95
C SER A 167 -2.39 -1.12 -11.34
N PHE A 168 -2.46 -0.98 -10.01
CA PHE A 168 -3.73 -0.90 -9.27
C PHE A 168 -3.72 0.15 -8.16
N SER A 169 -4.91 0.50 -7.67
CA SER A 169 -5.18 1.42 -6.57
C SER A 169 -6.24 0.82 -5.65
N ILE A 170 -6.19 1.14 -4.36
CA ILE A 170 -7.20 0.72 -3.38
C ILE A 170 -8.21 1.84 -3.19
N VAL A 171 -9.50 1.50 -3.17
CA VAL A 171 -10.56 2.47 -2.87
C VAL A 171 -10.67 2.64 -1.35
N THR A 172 -10.75 3.90 -0.93
CA THR A 172 -10.85 4.32 0.47
C THR A 172 -12.07 5.18 0.68
N GLY A 173 -12.64 5.10 1.88
CA GLY A 173 -13.81 5.84 2.33
C GLY A 173 -13.55 6.58 3.65
N PRO A 174 -14.46 7.47 4.08
CA PRO A 174 -14.38 8.09 5.39
C PRO A 174 -14.53 7.02 6.49
N ALA A 175 -13.89 7.25 7.63
CA ALA A 175 -14.23 6.59 8.88
C ALA A 175 -15.07 7.59 9.71
N THR A 176 -16.38 7.37 9.78
CA THR A 176 -17.40 8.29 10.34
C THR A 176 -17.72 8.01 11.81
N GLY A 177 -17.36 6.84 12.32
CA GLY A 177 -17.59 6.37 13.68
C GLY A 177 -19.00 5.84 13.88
N GLU A 178 -19.74 5.61 12.81
CA GLU A 178 -21.16 5.26 12.82
C GLU A 178 -21.36 3.74 12.89
N ASP A 179 -20.44 2.98 12.31
CA ASP A 179 -20.38 1.52 12.37
C ASP A 179 -19.65 1.01 13.63
N LYS A 180 -20.09 -0.15 14.14
CA LYS A 180 -19.76 -0.68 15.48
C LYS A 180 -18.26 -0.85 15.76
N ASN A 181 -17.48 -1.15 14.72
CA ASN A 181 -16.03 -1.30 14.75
C ASN A 181 -15.33 -0.32 13.81
N ASP A 182 -15.97 0.81 13.49
CA ASP A 182 -15.37 1.80 12.62
C ASP A 182 -14.08 2.38 13.23
N LEU A 183 -13.01 2.35 12.44
CA LEU A 183 -11.64 2.66 12.88
C LEU A 183 -11.36 4.16 12.88
N LYS A 184 -12.38 5.00 13.06
CA LYS A 184 -12.26 6.47 13.10
C LYS A 184 -11.28 6.97 14.16
N TRP A 185 -11.22 6.28 15.29
CA TRP A 185 -10.26 6.59 16.35
C TRP A 185 -8.81 6.40 15.90
N LEU A 186 -8.57 5.52 14.93
CA LEU A 186 -7.26 5.19 14.38
C LEU A 186 -6.87 6.13 13.24
N HIS A 187 -7.79 6.36 12.29
CA HIS A 187 -7.55 7.25 11.15
C HIS A 187 -8.87 7.78 10.56
N SER A 188 -8.83 8.93 9.87
CA SER A 188 -10.03 9.54 9.26
C SER A 188 -10.51 8.86 7.97
N ARG A 189 -9.72 7.92 7.47
CA ARG A 189 -9.96 7.14 6.24
C ARG A 189 -9.71 5.68 6.51
N LYS A 190 -10.48 4.83 5.85
CA LYS A 190 -10.36 3.38 5.87
C LYS A 190 -10.41 2.81 4.44
N PRO A 191 -9.78 1.66 4.17
CA PRO A 191 -10.02 0.94 2.94
C PRO A 191 -11.48 0.43 2.93
N ILE A 192 -12.05 0.32 1.73
CA ILE A 192 -13.42 -0.20 1.55
C ILE A 192 -13.32 -1.69 1.29
N PHE A 193 -13.97 -2.49 2.12
CA PHE A 193 -14.04 -3.94 1.96
C PHE A 193 -15.23 -4.31 1.07
N ILE A 194 -15.07 -5.39 0.30
CA ILE A 194 -16.16 -6.04 -0.42
C ILE A 194 -16.21 -7.48 0.10
N LYS A 195 -17.36 -7.90 0.62
CA LYS A 195 -17.53 -9.26 1.14
C LYS A 195 -17.56 -10.25 -0.03
N GLU A 196 -16.83 -11.34 0.09
CA GLU A 196 -16.84 -12.42 -0.88
C GLU A 196 -18.27 -12.94 -1.15
N PHE A 197 -18.62 -13.11 -2.43
CA PHE A 197 -19.91 -13.64 -2.91
C PHE A 197 -21.16 -12.85 -2.47
N SER A 198 -21.01 -11.59 -2.04
CA SER A 198 -22.16 -10.71 -1.80
C SER A 198 -22.69 -10.09 -3.10
N LYS A 199 -23.87 -9.47 -3.05
CA LYS A 199 -24.40 -8.66 -4.15
C LYS A 199 -23.38 -7.61 -4.63
N GLU A 200 -22.73 -6.91 -3.70
CA GLU A 200 -21.71 -5.89 -4.01
C GLU A 200 -20.48 -6.50 -4.68
N TRP A 201 -20.11 -7.75 -4.36
CA TRP A 201 -19.02 -8.45 -5.03
C TRP A 201 -19.30 -8.63 -6.51
N TYR A 202 -20.49 -9.13 -6.83
CA TYR A 202 -20.89 -9.38 -8.21
C TYR A 202 -21.09 -8.08 -8.99
N LEU A 203 -21.76 -7.08 -8.40
CA LEU A 203 -21.95 -5.76 -9.01
C LEU A 203 -20.61 -5.04 -9.25
N TRP A 204 -19.72 -5.04 -8.26
CA TRP A 204 -18.43 -4.36 -8.37
C TRP A 204 -17.53 -5.01 -9.43
N LEU A 205 -17.54 -6.33 -9.53
CA LEU A 205 -16.66 -7.06 -10.46
C LEU A 205 -17.27 -7.26 -11.86
N ASP A 206 -18.54 -6.95 -12.09
CA ASP A 206 -19.18 -7.16 -13.39
C ASP A 206 -18.46 -6.37 -14.51
N PRO A 207 -17.87 -7.03 -15.53
CA PRO A 207 -17.23 -6.34 -16.65
C PRO A 207 -18.22 -5.69 -17.63
N LYS A 208 -19.52 -6.00 -17.58
CA LYS A 208 -20.56 -5.40 -18.45
C LYS A 208 -21.07 -4.07 -17.92
N GLY A 209 -21.30 -3.99 -16.60
CA GLY A 209 -21.77 -2.80 -15.92
C GLY A 209 -20.83 -1.62 -16.20
N GLY A 210 -21.37 -0.59 -16.85
CA GLY A 210 -20.69 0.70 -16.97
C GLY A 210 -20.54 1.38 -15.60
N TRP A 211 -20.35 2.69 -15.61
CA TRP A 211 -20.45 3.46 -14.37
C TRP A 211 -21.88 3.96 -14.18
N ASP A 212 -22.48 3.61 -13.06
CA ASP A 212 -23.70 4.23 -12.54
C ASP A 212 -23.56 4.47 -11.02
N ASP A 213 -24.50 5.21 -10.44
CA ASP A 213 -24.42 5.63 -9.04
C ASP A 213 -24.67 4.48 -8.05
N SER A 214 -25.26 3.34 -8.46
CA SER A 214 -25.41 2.16 -7.59
C SER A 214 -24.06 1.52 -7.25
N LEU A 215 -23.03 1.70 -8.09
CA LEU A 215 -21.66 1.29 -7.75
C LEU A 215 -21.06 2.10 -6.59
N LEU A 216 -21.59 3.27 -6.26
CA LEU A 216 -21.20 3.99 -5.04
C LEU A 216 -21.84 3.36 -3.80
N GLU A 217 -23.03 2.80 -3.94
CA GLU A 217 -23.70 2.06 -2.86
C GLU A 217 -22.94 0.77 -2.57
N CYS A 218 -22.41 0.08 -3.58
CA CYS A 218 -21.52 -1.07 -3.41
C CYS A 218 -20.27 -0.76 -2.54
N LEU A 219 -19.85 0.50 -2.51
CA LEU A 219 -18.68 0.94 -1.75
C LEU A 219 -19.03 1.39 -0.33
N ASN A 220 -20.23 1.06 0.17
CA ASN A 220 -20.78 1.53 1.44
C ASN A 220 -19.77 1.49 2.60
N THR A 221 -19.70 2.58 3.34
CA THR A 221 -18.81 2.76 4.49
C THR A 221 -19.51 2.70 5.84
N ASP A 222 -20.84 2.72 5.85
CA ASP A 222 -21.62 3.03 7.06
C ASP A 222 -22.26 1.77 7.66
N THR A 223 -22.69 0.83 6.81
CA THR A 223 -23.32 -0.44 7.24
C THR A 223 -22.64 -1.68 6.67
N ASN A 224 -21.36 -1.59 6.31
CA ASN A 224 -20.62 -2.71 5.75
C ASN A 224 -20.24 -3.74 6.84
N PRO A 225 -20.79 -4.97 6.81
CA PRO A 225 -20.66 -5.94 7.89
C PRO A 225 -19.22 -6.46 8.07
N VAL A 226 -18.36 -6.32 7.07
CA VAL A 226 -16.96 -6.75 7.17
C VAL A 226 -16.23 -5.97 8.28
N TYR A 227 -16.62 -4.72 8.55
CA TYR A 227 -16.02 -3.93 9.62
C TYR A 227 -16.26 -4.55 11.00
N GLU A 228 -17.39 -5.25 11.21
CA GLU A 228 -17.69 -5.91 12.50
C GLU A 228 -16.76 -7.08 12.80
N GLU A 229 -16.15 -7.67 11.77
CA GLU A 229 -15.22 -8.79 11.88
C GLU A 229 -13.78 -8.34 12.16
N LEU A 230 -13.51 -7.02 12.07
CA LEU A 230 -12.17 -6.49 12.22
C LEU A 230 -11.68 -6.52 13.67
N LYS A 231 -10.42 -6.88 13.79
CA LYS A 231 -9.59 -6.85 14.98
C LYS A 231 -8.34 -6.04 14.71
N TRP A 232 -7.70 -5.59 15.77
CA TRP A 232 -6.46 -4.84 15.66
C TRP A 232 -5.58 -5.02 16.89
N HIS A 233 -4.28 -4.91 16.67
CA HIS A 233 -3.30 -4.84 17.74
C HIS A 233 -2.10 -3.98 17.32
N ILE A 234 -1.37 -3.49 18.32
CA ILE A 234 -0.15 -2.70 18.10
C ILE A 234 0.95 -3.63 17.61
N VAL A 235 1.72 -3.18 16.62
CA VAL A 235 2.89 -3.89 16.10
C VAL A 235 4.17 -3.08 16.31
N SER A 236 5.31 -3.68 15.99
CA SER A 236 6.60 -2.99 16.08
C SER A 236 6.74 -1.87 15.03
N ASN A 237 7.38 -0.77 15.41
CA ASN A 237 7.75 0.33 14.49
C ASN A 237 8.64 -0.13 13.33
N THR A 238 9.23 -1.32 13.40
CA THR A 238 10.00 -1.91 12.30
C THR A 238 9.20 -2.06 11.01
N VAL A 239 7.86 -2.16 11.07
CA VAL A 239 7.00 -2.21 9.88
C VAL A 239 7.15 -0.97 8.98
N GLY A 240 7.52 0.19 9.55
CA GLY A 240 7.75 1.42 8.80
C GLY A 240 8.95 1.36 7.83
N ASN A 241 9.81 0.35 7.95
CA ASN A 241 10.84 0.07 6.95
C ASN A 241 10.33 -1.00 5.97
N PRO A 242 10.08 -0.64 4.69
CA PRO A 242 9.47 -1.56 3.73
C PRO A 242 10.32 -2.77 3.36
N LYS A 243 11.60 -2.83 3.77
CA LYS A 243 12.48 -4.00 3.58
C LYS A 243 12.19 -5.13 4.57
N ASN A 244 11.37 -4.88 5.59
CA ASN A 244 11.01 -5.88 6.59
C ASN A 244 9.78 -6.65 6.13
N HIS A 245 10.01 -7.82 5.50
CA HIS A 245 8.97 -8.64 4.87
C HIS A 245 8.50 -9.84 5.71
N SER A 246 9.13 -10.11 6.86
CA SER A 246 8.85 -11.30 7.66
C SER A 246 7.58 -11.15 8.50
N GLN A 247 7.03 -12.27 8.95
CA GLN A 247 5.85 -12.32 9.82
C GLN A 247 6.02 -11.54 11.13
N GLU A 248 7.25 -11.23 11.56
CA GLU A 248 7.50 -10.44 12.76
C GLU A 248 6.82 -9.06 12.74
N VAL A 249 6.60 -8.48 11.55
CA VAL A 249 5.99 -7.15 11.41
C VAL A 249 4.49 -7.12 11.71
N ILE A 250 3.82 -8.29 11.75
CA ILE A 250 2.40 -8.40 12.12
C ILE A 250 2.19 -8.91 13.55
N LYS A 251 3.25 -9.26 14.28
CA LYS A 251 3.12 -9.77 15.65
C LYS A 251 2.75 -8.65 16.62
N GLU A 252 1.81 -8.98 17.52
CA GLU A 252 1.41 -8.10 18.60
C GLU A 252 2.59 -7.75 19.51
N VAL A 253 2.73 -6.45 19.81
CA VAL A 253 3.66 -5.93 20.79
C VAL A 253 2.88 -5.50 22.03
N LYS A 254 3.22 -6.08 23.18
CA LYS A 254 2.71 -5.61 24.47
C LYS A 254 3.33 -4.27 24.81
N VAL A 255 2.57 -3.19 24.64
CA VAL A 255 3.01 -1.86 25.06
C VAL A 255 3.02 -1.81 26.59
N LYS A 256 4.20 -1.67 27.19
CA LYS A 256 4.31 -1.30 28.60
C LYS A 256 3.70 0.09 28.74
N GLN A 257 2.51 0.19 29.34
CA GLN A 257 1.89 1.47 29.63
C GLN A 257 2.91 2.37 30.35
N LYS A 258 3.30 3.49 29.72
CA LYS A 258 4.08 4.51 30.42
C LYS A 258 3.19 5.01 31.55
N SER A 259 3.64 4.82 32.78
CA SER A 259 2.97 5.31 33.98
C SER A 259 2.52 6.75 33.77
N ILE A 260 1.28 7.04 34.16
CA ILE A 260 0.67 8.37 34.19
C ILE A 260 1.60 9.41 34.87
N SER A 261 2.50 8.97 35.77
CA SER A 261 3.51 9.82 36.40
C SER A 261 4.46 10.54 35.42
N SER A 262 4.66 10.00 34.21
CA SER A 262 5.47 10.64 33.16
C SER A 262 4.80 11.85 32.50
N PHE A 263 3.48 12.01 32.67
CA PHE A 263 2.70 13.15 32.18
C PHE A 263 2.59 14.30 33.20
N PHE A 264 2.82 14.04 34.49
CA PHE A 264 2.69 15.03 35.58
C PHE A 264 4.02 15.57 36.12
N SER A 265 5.14 15.27 35.46
CA SER A 265 6.43 15.83 35.85
C SER A 265 6.50 17.33 35.50
N PRO A 266 6.67 18.25 36.46
CA PRO A 266 6.70 19.68 36.16
C PRO A 266 7.95 20.03 35.34
N LYS A 267 7.75 20.67 34.19
CA LYS A 267 8.84 21.34 33.44
C LYS A 267 9.48 22.39 34.36
N LYS A 268 10.78 22.23 34.67
CA LYS A 268 11.61 23.28 35.29
C LYS A 268 11.48 24.54 34.41
N ARG A 269 10.86 25.59 34.94
CA ARG A 269 10.85 26.92 34.32
C ARG A 269 12.27 27.49 34.42
N THR A 270 12.91 27.74 33.28
CA THR A 270 14.10 28.60 33.20
C THR A 270 13.67 30.04 33.41
N ALA A 271 14.36 30.75 34.32
CA ALA A 271 14.07 32.12 34.69
C ALA A 271 14.23 33.09 33.51
N ALA A 272 13.38 34.12 33.46
CA ALA A 272 13.44 35.21 32.49
C ALA A 272 14.60 36.20 32.82
N PRO A 273 15.16 36.90 31.83
CA PRO A 273 16.17 37.95 32.06
C PRO A 273 15.50 39.27 32.47
N LYS A 274 16.17 40.05 33.34
CA LYS A 274 15.84 41.45 33.65
C LYS A 274 16.75 42.40 32.84
N GLU A 275 16.13 43.36 32.16
CA GLU A 275 16.69 44.68 31.77
C GLU A 275 16.79 45.57 33.04
N GLU A 276 17.59 46.62 33.20
CA GLU A 276 18.52 47.44 32.39
C GLU A 276 19.31 48.33 33.39
N SER A 277 20.53 48.79 33.05
CA SER A 277 20.96 50.20 33.27
C SER A 277 22.40 50.46 32.80
N GLU A 278 22.56 51.52 32.01
CA GLU A 278 23.78 52.07 31.42
C GLU A 278 24.77 52.67 32.45
N GLY A 279 26.07 52.70 32.10
CA GLY A 279 27.11 53.35 32.91
C GLY A 279 28.55 53.20 32.38
N ASN A 280 28.82 53.80 31.23
CA ASN A 280 30.05 54.32 30.60
C ASN A 280 31.49 54.12 31.20
N VAL A 281 32.47 53.98 30.27
CA VAL A 281 33.90 54.44 30.23
C VAL A 281 35.08 53.44 30.42
N LYS A 282 35.78 53.23 29.27
CA LYS A 282 37.23 53.05 28.95
C LYS A 282 38.06 51.88 29.50
N GLY A 283 38.85 51.29 28.59
CA GLY A 283 40.19 50.76 28.88
C GLY A 283 40.64 49.63 27.95
N GLU A 284 41.50 49.94 26.98
CA GLU A 284 42.25 48.96 26.17
C GLU A 284 43.24 48.16 27.04
N GLY A 285 43.45 46.89 26.68
CA GLY A 285 44.49 46.05 27.29
C GLY A 285 44.57 44.66 26.65
N VAL A 286 45.45 44.51 25.67
CA VAL A 286 45.84 43.23 25.06
C VAL A 286 47.01 42.61 25.83
N LYS A 287 46.91 41.31 26.19
CA LYS A 287 47.96 40.25 26.15
C LYS A 287 47.44 38.98 26.85
N LYS A 288 47.41 37.83 26.13
CA LYS A 288 48.22 36.58 26.31
C LYS A 288 48.03 35.89 27.67
N GLU A 289 47.84 34.57 27.81
CA GLU A 289 48.41 33.43 27.08
C GLU A 289 47.70 32.09 27.49
N GLU A 290 47.82 31.08 26.61
CA GLU A 290 47.99 29.61 26.83
C GLU A 290 46.98 28.62 27.48
N LYS A 291 46.65 27.62 26.64
CA LYS A 291 46.66 26.13 26.77
C LYS A 291 46.03 25.42 27.99
N LYS A 292 45.21 24.39 27.69
CA LYS A 292 45.52 22.94 27.87
C LYS A 292 44.33 22.07 27.41
N ASP A 293 44.59 21.13 26.50
CA ASP A 293 44.53 19.66 26.69
C ASP A 293 43.08 19.12 26.80
N THR A 294 42.66 17.99 26.25
CA THR A 294 43.16 16.91 25.40
C THR A 294 41.89 16.10 25.09
N MET A 295 41.70 15.55 23.89
CA MET A 295 40.78 14.42 23.74
C MET A 295 41.40 13.38 22.81
N ASN A 296 41.74 12.27 23.45
CA ASN A 296 42.46 11.13 22.91
C ASN A 296 41.75 10.49 21.72
N ILE A 297 42.53 10.31 20.66
CA ILE A 297 42.39 9.24 19.69
C ILE A 297 43.05 8.00 20.31
N MET A 298 42.32 6.89 20.39
CA MET A 298 42.94 5.57 20.24
C MET A 298 42.08 4.68 19.34
N ASN A 299 42.65 4.43 18.17
CA ASN A 299 42.32 3.35 17.27
C ASN A 299 42.70 1.99 17.89
N PHE A 300 41.95 0.95 17.56
CA PHE A 300 42.59 -0.33 17.25
C PHE A 300 41.92 -0.97 16.03
N VAL A 301 42.62 -0.81 14.90
CA VAL A 301 42.51 -1.68 13.73
C VAL A 301 43.36 -2.90 14.04
N SER A 302 42.81 -4.10 13.86
CA SER A 302 43.64 -5.25 13.50
C SER A 302 43.22 -5.77 12.13
N ASN A 303 44.25 -5.92 11.32
CA ASN A 303 44.32 -6.13 9.90
C ASN A 303 44.39 -7.62 9.60
N THR A 304 43.58 -8.15 8.69
CA THR A 304 43.97 -9.32 7.90
C THR A 304 43.52 -9.20 6.45
N LYS A 305 44.47 -8.74 5.63
CA LYS A 305 44.86 -9.28 4.31
C LYS A 305 43.78 -9.37 3.22
N SER A 306 43.88 -8.40 2.32
CA SER A 306 43.91 -8.56 0.86
C SER A 306 43.86 -10.00 0.34
N ARG A 307 42.77 -10.32 -0.35
CA ARG A 307 42.83 -11.08 -1.60
C ARG A 307 42.05 -10.29 -2.65
N ARG A 308 42.81 -9.78 -3.63
CA ARG A 308 42.29 -9.55 -4.98
C ARG A 308 41.66 -10.85 -5.47
N THR A 309 40.42 -10.78 -5.92
CA THR A 309 39.92 -11.69 -6.93
C THR A 309 39.43 -10.84 -8.08
N ASP A 310 39.92 -11.21 -9.24
CA ASP A 310 39.83 -10.52 -10.50
C ASP A 310 38.40 -10.32 -11.01
N ASN A 311 38.32 -9.41 -11.99
CA ASN A 311 37.26 -9.33 -12.97
C ASN A 311 36.75 -10.73 -13.39
N MET A 312 35.47 -10.98 -13.17
CA MET A 312 34.66 -11.80 -14.05
C MET A 312 33.33 -11.10 -14.28
N TYR A 313 33.28 -10.29 -15.34
CA TYR A 313 32.08 -10.26 -16.17
C TYR A 313 31.94 -11.68 -16.75
N GLY A 314 31.09 -12.48 -16.12
CA GLY A 314 30.69 -13.80 -16.55
C GLY A 314 29.18 -13.83 -16.68
N GLU A 315 28.72 -13.64 -17.91
CA GLU A 315 27.58 -14.27 -18.57
C GLU A 315 26.37 -14.74 -17.71
N LEU A 316 25.26 -14.04 -17.93
CA LEU A 316 23.94 -14.62 -18.24
C LEU A 316 23.54 -15.88 -17.45
N GLY A 317 22.95 -15.67 -16.27
CA GLY A 317 21.73 -16.40 -15.89
C GLY A 317 20.54 -15.55 -16.31
N ASP A 318 19.65 -16.08 -17.12
CA ASP A 318 18.45 -15.43 -17.61
C ASP A 318 17.56 -14.96 -16.44
N GLY A 319 17.75 -13.71 -16.02
CA GLY A 319 16.86 -13.01 -15.08
C GLY A 319 15.48 -12.72 -15.67
N SER A 320 14.92 -13.65 -16.44
CA SER A 320 13.50 -13.70 -16.76
C SER A 320 12.76 -13.85 -15.44
N LEU A 321 12.12 -12.76 -15.00
CA LEU A 321 11.08 -12.90 -13.99
C LEU A 321 10.04 -13.86 -14.59
N PRO A 322 9.75 -15.00 -13.94
CA PRO A 322 8.86 -15.99 -14.51
C PRO A 322 7.47 -15.36 -14.71
N ILE A 323 6.96 -15.61 -15.90
CA ILE A 323 5.59 -15.45 -16.40
C ILE A 323 4.58 -15.32 -15.25
N ALA A 324 3.88 -14.18 -15.18
CA ALA A 324 2.59 -14.16 -14.51
C ALA A 324 1.64 -15.05 -15.32
N LYS A 325 1.54 -16.34 -14.97
CA LYS A 325 0.46 -17.15 -15.52
C LYS A 325 -0.84 -16.62 -14.94
N ARG A 326 -1.80 -16.31 -15.81
CA ARG A 326 -3.21 -16.23 -15.44
C ARG A 326 -3.54 -17.50 -14.67
N VAL A 327 -3.80 -17.37 -13.37
CA VAL A 327 -4.35 -18.49 -12.61
C VAL A 327 -5.85 -18.38 -12.79
N LYS A 328 -6.38 -19.26 -13.64
CA LYS A 328 -7.81 -19.51 -13.71
C LYS A 328 -8.23 -20.05 -12.35
N LEU A 329 -9.09 -19.31 -11.65
CA LEU A 329 -9.79 -19.88 -10.52
C LEU A 329 -10.90 -20.76 -11.10
N GLU A 330 -10.81 -22.07 -10.86
CA GLU A 330 -11.93 -22.97 -11.14
C GLU A 330 -13.09 -22.61 -10.20
N HIS A 331 -14.03 -21.82 -10.69
CA HIS A 331 -15.35 -21.74 -10.09
C HIS A 331 -16.20 -22.84 -10.72
N GLN A 332 -16.68 -23.80 -9.93
CA GLN A 332 -17.66 -24.81 -10.36
C GLN A 332 -19.07 -24.21 -10.41
N GLY A 333 -19.23 -23.06 -11.07
CA GLY A 333 -20.53 -22.45 -11.33
C GLY A 333 -20.67 -22.19 -12.82
N SER A 334 -21.66 -22.80 -13.46
CA SER A 334 -22.01 -22.50 -14.85
C SER A 334 -22.51 -21.06 -14.99
N GLU A 335 -22.56 -20.56 -16.23
CA GLU A 335 -23.05 -19.22 -16.65
C GLU A 335 -24.38 -18.77 -16.00
N THR A 336 -25.18 -19.72 -15.50
CA THR A 336 -26.41 -19.52 -14.74
C THR A 336 -26.16 -18.97 -13.33
N ALA A 337 -25.14 -19.44 -12.60
CA ALA A 337 -24.92 -19.09 -11.19
C ALA A 337 -24.57 -17.60 -10.96
N PHE A 338 -23.77 -16.96 -11.83
CA PHE A 338 -23.40 -15.55 -11.65
C PHE A 338 -24.56 -14.57 -11.89
N ARG A 339 -25.57 -14.98 -12.68
CA ARG A 339 -26.76 -14.18 -12.96
C ARG A 339 -27.93 -14.55 -12.07
N GLU A 340 -28.12 -15.84 -11.78
CA GLU A 340 -29.07 -16.32 -10.77
C GLU A 340 -28.72 -15.72 -9.40
N ASP A 341 -27.44 -15.63 -9.00
CA ASP A 341 -27.04 -14.95 -7.75
C ASP A 341 -27.33 -13.43 -7.75
N LEU A 342 -27.37 -12.78 -8.92
CA LEU A 342 -27.72 -11.36 -9.04
C LEU A 342 -29.25 -11.15 -9.00
N ASP A 343 -30.00 -12.06 -9.61
CA ASP A 343 -31.47 -12.03 -9.66
C ASP A 343 -32.09 -12.53 -8.32
N ASP A 344 -31.49 -13.53 -7.66
CA ASP A 344 -31.91 -14.06 -6.35
C ASP A 344 -31.62 -13.08 -5.20
N ALA A 345 -30.56 -12.27 -5.32
CA ALA A 345 -30.25 -11.20 -4.37
C ALA A 345 -31.22 -9.99 -4.44
N ASP A 346 -32.10 -9.95 -5.45
CA ASP A 346 -33.22 -9.00 -5.52
C ASP A 346 -34.51 -9.57 -4.90
N GLU A 347 -34.61 -10.88 -4.63
CA GLU A 347 -35.81 -11.52 -4.05
C GLU A 347 -35.79 -11.66 -2.51
N GLU A 348 -34.64 -11.53 -1.84
CA GLU A 348 -34.56 -11.63 -0.36
C GLU A 348 -34.94 -10.34 0.41
N ASP A 349 -35.25 -9.23 -0.28
CA ASP A 349 -35.60 -7.93 0.32
C ASP A 349 -37.10 -7.54 0.19
N VAL A 350 -38.03 -8.51 0.04
CA VAL A 350 -39.49 -8.27 0.02
C VAL A 350 -40.23 -8.83 1.23
#